data_AF-A0A925ZJR8-F1
#
_entry.id   AF-A0A925ZJR8-F1
#
_cell.length_a   1.000
_cell.length_b   1.000
_cell.length_c   1.000
_cell.angle_alpha   90.00
_cell.angle_beta   90.00
_cell.angle_gamma   90.00
#
_symmetry.space_group_name_H-M   'P 1'
#
loop_
_entity.id
_entity.type
_entity.pdbx_description
1 polymer ?
#
loop_
_entity_poly.entity_id
_entity_poly.type
_entity_poly.pdbx_seq_one_letter_code
_entity_poly.pdbx_strand_id
1 'polypeptide(L)' 'MRILKPTAENIAEAGEILHSGKLVVIPTETVYGLGANALDTEAV' A
#
# COMPACT_ATOMS: atom_id res chain seq x y z
N MET A 1 6.60 -10.27 -4.86
CA MET A 1 5.76 -9.97 -3.69
C MET A 1 6.64 -10.02 -2.44
N ARG A 2 6.69 -8.95 -1.65
CA ARG A 2 7.45 -8.85 -0.38
C ARG A 2 6.44 -8.71 0.76
N ILE A 3 6.64 -9.43 1.85
CA ILE A 3 5.85 -9.28 3.09
C ILE A 3 6.74 -8.58 4.10
N LEU A 4 6.29 -7.44 4.60
CA LEU A 4 7.04 -6.59 5.51
C LEU A 4 6.38 -6.57 6.89
N LYS A 5 7.18 -6.46 7.95
CA LYS A 5 6.66 -6.18 9.29
C LYS A 5 6.13 -4.74 9.34
N PRO A 6 5.09 -4.43 10.11
CA PRO A 6 4.53 -3.08 10.22
C PRO A 6 5.42 -2.18 11.10
N THR A 7 6.66 -1.93 10.65
CA THR A 7 7.55 -0.92 11.24
C THR A 7 7.27 0.43 10.60
N ALA A 8 7.61 1.52 11.29
CA ALA A 8 7.44 2.88 10.74
C ALA A 8 8.15 3.04 9.38
N GLU A 9 9.34 2.47 9.23
CA GLU A 9 10.11 2.48 7.99
C GLU A 9 9.38 1.76 6.84
N ASN A 10 8.86 0.57 7.08
CA ASN A 10 8.14 -0.20 6.05
C ASN A 10 6.79 0.46 5.69
N ILE A 11 6.13 1.12 6.64
CA ILE A 11 4.91 1.89 6.39
C ILE A 11 5.23 3.11 5.52
N ALA A 12 6.36 3.80 5.78
CA ALA A 12 6.82 4.89 4.93
C ALA A 12 7.16 4.39 3.51
N GLU A 13 7.88 3.27 3.38
CA GLU A 13 8.15 2.63 2.07
C GLU A 13 6.84 2.31 1.33
N ALA A 14 5.84 1.75 2.02
CA ALA A 14 4.53 1.48 1.43
C ALA A 14 3.81 2.75 0.96
N GLY A 15 3.94 3.86 1.70
CA GLY A 15 3.42 5.16 1.30
C GLY A 15 4.03 5.67 0.00
N GLU A 16 5.35 5.57 -0.14
CA GLU A 16 6.07 5.93 -1.38
C GLU A 16 5.67 5.03 -2.56
N ILE A 17 5.46 3.73 -2.31
CA ILE A 17 4.97 2.78 -3.33
C ILE A 17 3.60 3.24 -3.83
N LEU A 18 2.65 3.56 -2.94
CA LEU A 18 1.34 4.09 -3.31
C LEU A 18 1.47 5.40 -4.10
N HIS A 19 2.29 6.35 -3.63
CA HIS A 19 2.52 7.63 -4.32
C HIS A 19 3.11 7.45 -5.73
N SER A 20 3.89 6.38 -5.95
CA SER A 20 4.45 6.04 -7.26
C SER A 20 3.46 5.35 -8.22
N GLY A 21 2.17 5.30 -7.88
CA GLY A 21 1.13 4.67 -8.70
C GLY A 21 1.14 3.14 -8.64
N LYS A 22 1.77 2.55 -7.62
CA LYS A 22 1.87 1.08 -7.45
C LYS A 22 0.92 0.59 -6.35
N LEU A 23 0.73 -0.72 -6.31
CA LEU A 23 -0.20 -1.38 -5.40
C LEU A 23 0.46 -1.86 -4.11
N VAL A 24 -0.29 -1.81 -3.00
CA VAL A 24 0.10 -2.34 -1.69
C VAL A 24 -1.04 -3.17 -1.12
N VAL A 25 -0.73 -4.35 -0.58
CA VAL A 25 -1.71 -5.13 0.20
C VAL A 25 -1.67 -4.67 1.65
N ILE A 26 -2.82 -4.26 2.19
CA ILE A 26 -2.97 -3.68 3.53
C ILE A 26 -3.86 -4.60 4.37
N PRO A 27 -3.40 -5.07 5.55
CA PRO A 27 -4.25 -5.84 6.46
C PRO A 27 -5.27 -4.93 7.15
N THR A 28 -6.50 -5.42 7.32
CA THR A 28 -7.52 -4.78 8.17
C THR A 28 -8.14 -5.81 9.11
N GLU A 29 -8.98 -5.37 10.04
CA GLU A 29 -9.73 -6.26 10.94
C GLU A 29 -10.75 -7.16 10.23
N THR A 30 -11.21 -6.77 9.02
CA THR A 30 -12.24 -7.50 8.28
C THR A 30 -11.65 -8.35 7.16
N VAL A 31 -10.89 -7.72 6.25
CA VAL A 31 -10.27 -8.38 5.09
C VAL A 31 -8.96 -7.71 4.69
N TYR A 32 -8.18 -8.36 3.85
CA TYR A 32 -7.05 -7.71 3.18
C TYR A 32 -7.56 -6.79 2.07
N GLY A 33 -7.08 -5.54 2.05
CA GLY A 33 -7.32 -4.59 0.97
C GLY A 33 -6.15 -4.57 0.00
N LEU A 34 -6.43 -4.46 -1.30
CA LEU A 34 -5.44 -4.08 -2.31
C LEU A 34 -5.56 -2.56 -2.53
N GLY A 35 -4.63 -1.79 -1.97
CA GLY A 35 -4.63 -0.34 -2.01
C GLY A 35 -3.85 0.23 -3.19
N ALA A 36 -4.35 1.36 -3.70
CA ALA A 36 -3.74 2.22 -4.72
C ALA A 36 -3.89 3.69 -4.30
N ASN A 37 -3.21 4.62 -4.99
CA ASN A 37 -3.41 6.05 -4.77
C ASN A 37 -4.78 6.49 -5.30
N ALA A 38 -5.70 6.86 -4.41
CA ALA A 38 -7.07 7.24 -4.77
C ALA A 38 -7.17 8.54 -5.59
N LEU A 39 -6.09 9.34 -5.66
CA LEU A 39 -6.03 10.55 -6.48
C LEU A 39 -5.45 10.31 -7.88
N ASP A 40 -4.98 9.09 -8.17
CA ASP A 40 -4.43 8.69 -9.46
C ASP A 40 -5.41 7.74 -10.17
N THR A 41 -6.04 8.22 -11.24
CA THR A 41 -7.05 7.46 -11.97
C THR A 41 -6.49 6.26 -12.72
N GLU A 42 -5.20 6.27 -13.08
CA GLU A 42 -4.57 5.13 -13.75
C GLU A 42 -4.20 4.02 -12.76
N ALA A 43 -4.06 4.37 -11.48
CA ALA A 43 -3.73 3.42 -10.42
C ALA A 43 -4.95 2.67 -9.85
N VAL A 44 -6.18 3.18 -10.08
CA VAL A 44 -7.45 2.69 -9.49
C VAL A 44 -8.29 1.89 -10.49
#